data_AF-A0A926DYI1-F1
#
_entry.id   AF-A0A926DYI1-F1
#
_cell.length_a   1.000
_cell.length_b   1.000
_cell.length_c   1.000
_cell.angle_alpha   90.00
_cell.angle_beta   90.00
_cell.angle_gamma   90.00
#
_symmetry.space_group_name_H-M   'P 1'
#
loop_
_entity.id
_entity.type
_entity.pdbx_description
1 polymer ?
#
loop_
_entity_poly.entity_id
_entity_poly.type
_entity_poly.pdbx_seq_one_letter_code
_entity_poly.pdbx_strand_id
1 'polypeptide(L)'
;MIANTIKALREQSGLSQTQLARRLNITRSSVCAWEQGLSCPTAQYIIELAGLFRVSTDYILGLSTEQTLDLSGLNEEEKRIVQNLVQYFDRKRGV
;
A
#
# COMPACT_ATOMS: atom_id res chain seq x y z
N MET A 1 10.20 3.37 -8.41
CA MET A 1 9.39 4.33 -9.19
C MET A 1 7.93 4.14 -8.82
N ILE A 2 7.20 5.23 -8.56
CA ILE A 2 5.78 5.22 -8.12
C ILE A 2 4.92 4.33 -9.02
N ALA A 3 5.12 4.42 -10.34
CA ALA A 3 4.43 3.61 -11.35
C ALA A 3 4.51 2.09 -11.07
N ASN A 4 5.71 1.59 -10.77
CA ASN A 4 5.93 0.17 -10.47
C ASN A 4 5.26 -0.24 -9.16
N THR A 5 5.30 0.64 -8.15
CA THR A 5 4.67 0.38 -6.85
C THR A 5 3.14 0.29 -6.97
N ILE A 6 2.51 1.22 -7.69
CA ILE A 6 1.05 1.20 -7.93
C ILE A 6 0.65 -0.08 -8.67
N LYS A 7 1.38 -0.44 -9.73
CA LYS A 7 1.12 -1.66 -10.50
C LYS A 7 1.24 -2.90 -9.61
N ALA A 8 2.31 -3.00 -8.82
CA ALA A 8 2.56 -4.13 -7.94
C ALA A 8 1.45 -4.27 -6.88
N LEU A 9 1.06 -3.18 -6.22
CA LEU A 9 -0.02 -3.20 -5.22
C LEU A 9 -1.37 -3.60 -5.83
N ARG A 10 -1.68 -3.10 -7.03
CA ARG A 10 -2.87 -3.48 -7.78
C ARG A 10 -2.89 -4.99 -8.06
N GLU A 11 -1.79 -5.53 -8.56
CA GLU A 11 -1.66 -6.94 -8.93
C GLU A 11 -1.69 -7.87 -7.72
N GLN A 12 -1.02 -7.50 -6.63
CA GLN A 12 -1.08 -8.22 -5.34
C GLN A 12 -2.49 -8.26 -4.76
N SER A 13 -3.29 -7.21 -5.01
CA SER A 13 -4.69 -7.14 -4.60
C SER A 13 -5.65 -7.84 -5.56
N GLY A 14 -5.15 -8.49 -6.61
CA GLY A 14 -5.97 -9.21 -7.60
C GLY A 14 -6.87 -8.32 -8.46
N LEU A 15 -6.57 -7.02 -8.56
CA LEU A 15 -7.40 -6.06 -9.28
C LEU A 15 -6.91 -5.87 -10.71
N SER A 16 -7.83 -5.79 -11.68
CA SER A 16 -7.56 -5.21 -13.00
C SER A 16 -7.49 -3.68 -12.93
N GLN A 17 -6.86 -3.04 -13.93
CA GLN A 17 -6.83 -1.56 -14.03
C GLN A 17 -8.24 -0.96 -14.01
N THR A 18 -9.21 -1.62 -14.66
CA THR A 18 -10.61 -1.18 -14.68
C THR A 18 -11.25 -1.28 -13.30
N GLN A 19 -10.96 -2.33 -12.52
CA GLN A 19 -11.49 -2.48 -11.17
C GLN A 19 -10.88 -1.45 -10.21
N LEU A 20 -9.58 -1.18 -10.29
CA LEU A 20 -8.94 -0.13 -9.50
C LEU A 20 -9.54 1.23 -9.85
N ALA A 21 -9.69 1.53 -11.13
CA ALA A 21 -10.29 2.79 -11.60
C ALA A 21 -11.71 2.98 -11.06
N ARG A 22 -12.53 1.92 -11.04
CA ARG A 22 -13.88 1.96 -10.43
C ARG A 22 -13.86 2.26 -8.94
N ARG A 23 -12.91 1.68 -8.19
CA ARG A 23 -12.79 1.93 -6.73
C ARG A 23 -12.37 3.36 -6.41
N LEU A 24 -11.56 3.97 -7.26
CA LEU A 24 -11.08 5.35 -7.11
C LEU A 24 -11.96 6.38 -7.84
N ASN A 25 -13.07 5.94 -8.46
CA ASN A 25 -13.94 6.77 -9.28
C ASN A 25 -13.21 7.58 -10.37
N ILE A 26 -12.30 6.92 -11.10
CA ILE A 26 -11.53 7.49 -12.22
C ILE A 26 -11.64 6.61 -13.46
N THR A 27 -11.02 7.04 -14.56
CA THR A 27 -10.97 6.25 -15.79
C THR A 27 -9.88 5.18 -15.73
N ARG A 28 -10.09 4.06 -16.44
CA ARG A 28 -9.04 3.04 -16.65
C ARG A 28 -7.78 3.67 -17.26
N SER A 29 -7.96 4.62 -18.17
CA SER A 29 -6.89 5.37 -18.84
C SER A 29 -5.97 6.07 -17.84
N SER A 30 -6.54 6.67 -16.80
CA SER A 30 -5.79 7.32 -15.72
C SER A 30 -4.89 6.33 -14.98
N VAL A 31 -5.42 5.17 -14.58
CA VAL A 31 -4.64 4.11 -13.93
C VAL A 31 -3.53 3.59 -14.85
N CYS A 32 -3.85 3.38 -16.13
CA CYS A 32 -2.87 2.95 -17.13
C CYS A 32 -1.72 3.97 -17.28
N ALA A 33 -2.04 5.26 -17.35
CA ALA A 33 -1.04 6.33 -17.43
C ALA A 33 -0.14 6.37 -16.19
N TRP A 34 -0.69 6.16 -14.99
CA TRP A 34 0.09 6.06 -13.75
C TRP A 34 1.04 4.86 -13.76
N GLU A 35 0.56 3.68 -14.15
CA GLU A 35 1.36 2.44 -14.16
C GLU A 35 2.43 2.43 -15.26
N GLN A 36 2.25 3.22 -16.32
CA GLN A 36 3.24 3.41 -17.37
C GLN A 36 4.20 4.58 -17.10
N GLY A 37 3.99 5.34 -16.01
CA GLY A 37 4.78 6.52 -15.69
C GLY A 37 4.55 7.71 -16.64
N LEU A 38 3.46 7.70 -17.42
CA LEU A 38 3.07 8.80 -18.31
C LEU A 38 2.48 9.99 -17.54
N SER A 39 1.94 9.74 -16.36
CA SER A 39 1.49 10.77 -15.42
C SER A 39 1.64 10.27 -13.98
N CYS A 40 1.55 11.18 -13.01
CA CYS A 40 1.55 10.85 -11.59
C CYS A 40 0.18 11.10 -10.96
N PRO A 41 -0.27 10.25 -10.03
CA PRO A 41 -1.44 10.55 -9.21
C PRO A 41 -1.19 11.80 -8.37
N THR A 42 -2.25 12.57 -8.11
CA THR A 42 -2.22 13.69 -7.17
C THR A 42 -2.11 13.18 -5.73
N ALA A 43 -1.79 14.08 -4.80
CA ALA A 43 -1.74 13.73 -3.36
C ALA A 43 -3.03 13.07 -2.87
N GLN A 44 -4.20 13.54 -3.34
CA GLN A 44 -5.49 12.94 -3.01
C GLN A 44 -5.53 11.44 -3.38
N TYR A 45 -5.16 11.09 -4.61
CA TYR A 45 -5.18 9.69 -5.04
C TYR A 45 -4.11 8.85 -4.37
N ILE A 46 -2.96 9.44 -4.00
CA ILE A 46 -1.95 8.75 -3.18
C ILE A 46 -2.54 8.36 -1.82
N ILE A 47 -3.31 9.24 -1.17
CA ILE A 47 -3.99 8.95 0.09
C ILE A 47 -5.05 7.85 -0.09
N GLU A 48 -5.85 7.93 -1.14
CA GLU A 48 -6.87 6.90 -1.43
C GLU A 48 -6.24 5.54 -1.73
N LEU A 49 -5.15 5.50 -2.51
CA LEU A 49 -4.38 4.28 -2.80
C LEU A 49 -3.78 3.69 -1.52
N ALA A 50 -3.22 4.52 -0.64
CA ALA A 50 -2.66 4.11 0.64
C ALA A 50 -3.72 3.44 1.52
N GLY A 51 -4.90 4.05 1.64
CA GLY A 51 -6.03 3.45 2.36
C GLY A 51 -6.54 2.16 1.72
N LEU A 52 -6.67 2.15 0.39
CA LEU A 52 -7.17 0.99 -0.36
C LEU A 52 -6.25 -0.24 -0.22
N PHE A 53 -4.94 -0.02 -0.28
CA PHE A 53 -3.93 -1.08 -0.24
C PHE A 53 -3.31 -1.31 1.13
N ARG A 54 -3.75 -0.56 2.16
CA ARG A 54 -3.26 -0.67 3.54
C ARG A 54 -1.74 -0.51 3.66
N VAL A 55 -1.21 0.47 2.95
CA VAL A 55 0.22 0.85 2.99
C VAL A 55 0.35 2.33 3.31
N SER A 56 1.55 2.78 3.70
CA SER A 56 1.83 4.20 3.85
C SER A 56 1.93 4.91 2.49
N THR A 57 1.68 6.22 2.48
CA THR A 57 1.96 7.07 1.32
C THR A 57 3.43 7.03 0.94
N ASP A 58 4.32 6.97 1.93
CA ASP A 58 5.76 6.94 1.76
C ASP A 58 6.22 5.69 1.00
N TYR A 59 5.58 4.55 1.26
CA TYR A 59 5.83 3.32 0.49
C TYR A 59 5.44 3.49 -0.98
N ILE A 60 4.27 4.08 -1.26
CA ILE A 60 3.83 4.35 -2.64
C ILE A 60 4.78 5.33 -3.35
N LEU A 61 5.22 6.37 -2.63
CA LEU A 61 6.14 7.39 -3.12
C LEU A 61 7.58 6.88 -3.26
N GLY A 62 7.90 5.71 -2.69
CA GLY A 62 9.25 5.15 -2.68
C GLY A 62 10.21 5.88 -1.73
N LEU A 63 9.67 6.57 -0.72
CA LEU A 63 10.41 7.27 0.33
C LEU A 63 10.79 6.34 1.49
N SER A 64 10.12 5.19 1.60
CA SER A 64 10.42 4.15 2.58
C SER A 64 10.25 2.76 1.97
N THR A 65 11.12 1.82 2.36
CA THR A 65 10.96 0.38 2.07
C THR A 65 10.22 -0.35 3.19
N GLU A 66 9.80 0.37 4.24
CA GLU A 66 9.15 -0.21 5.40
C GLU A 66 7.74 -0.68 5.04
N GLN A 67 7.46 -1.94 5.36
CA GLN A 67 6.12 -2.50 5.27
C GLN A 67 5.41 -2.24 6.60
N THR A 68 4.24 -1.61 6.53
CA THR A 68 3.42 -1.32 7.71
C THR A 68 2.35 -2.39 7.88
N LEU A 69 2.11 -2.82 9.13
CA LEU A 69 0.94 -3.62 9.47
C LEU A 69 -0.20 -2.69 9.88
N ASP A 70 -1.30 -2.74 9.14
CA ASP A 70 -2.53 -2.08 9.53
C ASP A 70 -3.16 -2.81 10.72
N LEU A 71 -3.16 -2.16 11.88
CA LEU A 71 -3.75 -2.68 13.12
C LEU A 71 -5.14 -2.07 13.38
N SER A 72 -5.73 -1.37 12.39
CA SER A 72 -7.08 -0.83 12.52
C SER A 72 -8.10 -1.97 12.61
N GLY A 73 -9.02 -1.86 13.58
CA GLY A 73 -9.99 -2.89 13.90
C GLY A 73 -9.55 -3.92 14.95
N LEU A 74 -8.30 -3.89 15.39
CA LEU A 74 -7.83 -4.68 16.53
C LEU A 74 -8.02 -3.94 17.86
N ASN A 75 -8.33 -4.69 18.92
CA ASN A 75 -8.31 -4.21 20.29
C ASN A 75 -6.87 -4.17 20.86
N GLU A 76 -6.71 -3.60 22.05
CA GLU A 76 -5.38 -3.42 22.65
C GLU A 76 -4.65 -4.73 22.99
N GLU A 77 -5.39 -5.78 23.33
CA GLU A 77 -4.81 -7.10 23.59
C GLU A 77 -4.30 -7.73 22.30
N GLU A 78 -5.10 -7.69 21.23
CA GLU A 78 -4.73 -8.19 19.91
C GLU A 78 -3.52 -7.46 19.34
N LYS A 79 -3.47 -6.12 19.47
CA LYS A 79 -2.30 -5.32 19.08
C LYS A 79 -1.06 -5.76 19.85
N ARG A 80 -1.19 -6.03 21.15
CA ARG A 80 -0.08 -6.47 22.01
C ARG A 80 0.48 -7.83 21.58
N ILE A 81 -0.38 -8.74 21.14
CA ILE A 81 0.05 -10.04 20.59
C ILE A 81 0.89 -9.82 19.33
N VAL A 82 0.43 -8.99 18.40
CA VAL A 82 1.18 -8.69 17.16
C VAL A 82 2.53 -8.05 17.48
N GLN A 83 2.57 -7.07 18.40
CA GLN A 83 3.82 -6.44 18.84
C GLN A 83 4.79 -7.44 19.45
N ASN A 84 4.32 -8.33 20.33
CA ASN A 84 5.15 -9.38 20.93
C ASN A 84 5.73 -10.33 19.88
N LEU A 85 4.98 -10.66 18.84
CA LEU A 85 5.44 -11.52 17.76
C LEU A 85 6.56 -10.86 16.95
N VAL A 86 6.41 -9.59 16.60
CA VAL A 86 7.46 -8.81 15.93
C VAL A 86 8.73 -8.78 16.79
N GLN A 87 8.60 -8.45 18.08
CA GLN A 87 9.73 -8.45 19.01
C GLN A 87 10.39 -9.83 19.15
N TYR A 88 9.63 -10.92 19.12
CA TYR A 88 10.17 -12.27 19.14
C TYR A 88 11.06 -12.53 17.91
N PHE A 89 10.60 -12.16 16.72
CA PHE A 89 11.38 -12.34 15.50
C PHE A 89 12.64 -11.48 15.49
N ASP A 90 12.57 -10.25 15.99
CA ASP A 90 13.73 -9.37 16.10
C ASP A 90 14.77 -9.94 17.07
N ARG A 91 14.36 -10.43 18.24
CA ARG A 91 15.26 -11.07 19.20
C ARG A 91 15.89 -12.35 18.65
N LYS A 92 15.14 -13.13 17.87
CA LYS A 92 15.64 -14.37 17.24
C LYS A 92 16.59 -14.11 16.07
N ARG A 93 16.56 -12.90 15.49
CA ARG A 93 17.39 -12.48 14.35
C ARG A 93 18.70 -11.77 14.74
N GLY A 94 19.00 -11.52 16.02
CA GLY A 94 20.33 -11.01 16.44
C GLY A 94 21.45 -11.92 15.89
N VAL A 95 22.54 -11.44 15.27
CA VAL A 95 23.50 -10.39 15.71
C VAL A 95 23.75 -10.45 17.21
#